data_AF-A0A7Z0QN31-F1
#
_entry.id   AF-A0A7Z0QN31-F1
#
_cell.length_a   1.000
_cell.length_b   1.000
_cell.length_c   1.000
_cell.angle_alpha   90.00
_cell.angle_beta   90.00
_cell.angle_gamma   90.00
#
_symmetry.space_group_name_H-M   'P 1'
#
loop_
_entity.id
_entity.type
_entity.pdbx_description
1 polymer ?
#
loop_
_entity_poly.entity_id
_entity_poly.type
_entity_poly.pdbx_seq_one_letter_code
_entity_poly.pdbx_strand_id
1 'polypeptide(L)'
;MAYSEARALLVSGGWVPRVNPECRANLVGPNAGEFCAAAPPPVFCGICADVPELQACSSDARCLMRFSHPLSPTDLEIRAYGEIEYWAETGADAGLQVSTWERVPFE
;
A
#
# COMPACT_ATOMS: atom_id res chain seq x y z
N MET A 1 5.99 11.27 8.35
CA MET A 1 4.87 11.81 7.55
C MET A 1 3.88 10.68 7.42
N ALA A 2 2.61 10.95 7.70
CA ALA A 2 1.59 9.91 7.60
C ALA A 2 1.49 9.44 6.15
N TYR A 3 1.25 8.15 5.95
CA TYR A 3 1.11 7.58 4.62
C TYR A 3 -0.04 8.25 3.83
N SER A 4 -1.17 8.51 4.48
CA SER A 4 -2.34 9.18 3.87
C SER A 4 -1.98 10.55 3.26
N GLU A 5 -1.15 11.33 3.94
CA GLU A 5 -0.70 12.65 3.51
C GLU A 5 0.21 12.55 2.29
N ALA A 6 1.17 11.61 2.31
CA ALA A 6 2.02 11.34 1.16
C ALA A 6 1.21 10.89 -0.06
N ARG A 7 0.25 9.98 0.15
CA ARG A 7 -0.68 9.52 -0.89
C ARG A 7 -1.48 10.68 -1.48
N ALA A 8 -2.04 11.55 -0.65
CA ALA A 8 -2.80 12.71 -1.11
C ALA A 8 -1.94 13.65 -1.97
N LEU A 9 -0.70 13.92 -1.55
CA LEU A 9 0.25 14.73 -2.33
C LEU A 9 0.55 14.10 -3.69
N LEU A 10 0.82 12.79 -3.73
CA LEU A 10 1.08 12.08 -4.98
C LEU A 10 -0.10 12.12 -5.94
N VAL A 11 -1.29 11.76 -5.47
CA VAL A 11 -2.51 11.77 -6.30
C VAL A 11 -2.82 13.18 -6.81
N SER A 12 -2.67 14.21 -5.96
CA SER A 12 -2.83 15.61 -6.39
C SER A 12 -1.79 16.04 -7.43
N GLY A 13 -0.61 15.42 -7.40
CA GLY A 13 0.48 15.64 -8.36
C GLY A 13 0.38 14.79 -9.63
N GLY A 14 -0.73 14.08 -9.86
CA GLY A 14 -0.97 13.29 -11.06
C GLY A 14 -0.38 11.88 -11.03
N TRP A 15 0.14 11.42 -9.89
CA TRP A 15 0.53 10.03 -9.72
C TRP A 15 -0.70 9.15 -9.52
N VAL A 16 -0.66 7.95 -10.09
CA VAL A 16 -1.76 6.99 -10.08
C VAL A 16 -1.32 5.73 -9.33
N PRO A 17 -2.14 5.18 -8.42
CA PRO A 17 -1.89 3.90 -7.78
C PRO A 17 -1.56 2.80 -8.78
N ARG A 18 -0.48 2.06 -8.55
CA ARG A 18 -0.15 0.89 -9.35
C ARG A 18 -0.82 -0.35 -8.75
N VAL A 19 -1.92 -0.76 -9.36
CA VAL A 19 -2.69 -1.93 -8.91
C VAL A 19 -1.86 -3.20 -8.99
N ASN A 20 -1.73 -3.89 -7.85
CA ASN A 20 -1.12 -5.23 -7.80
C ASN A 20 -2.21 -6.32 -7.76
N PRO A 21 -2.42 -7.10 -8.84
CA PRO A 21 -3.38 -8.20 -8.84
C PRO A 21 -3.02 -9.32 -7.85
N GLU A 22 -1.76 -9.42 -7.45
CA GLU A 22 -1.26 -10.39 -6.48
C GLU A 22 -1.26 -9.86 -5.04
N CYS A 23 -1.73 -8.63 -4.78
CA CYS A 23 -1.70 -8.00 -3.46
C CYS A 23 -2.26 -8.92 -2.36
N ARG A 24 -3.41 -9.56 -2.62
CA ARG A 24 -4.05 -10.45 -1.64
C ARG A 24 -3.19 -11.69 -1.36
N ALA A 25 -2.59 -12.29 -2.38
CA ALA A 25 -1.69 -13.43 -2.20
C ALA A 25 -0.41 -13.02 -1.47
N ASN A 26 0.09 -11.80 -1.71
CA ASN A 26 1.28 -11.26 -1.04
C ASN A 26 1.05 -10.97 0.45
N LEU A 27 -0.17 -10.64 0.86
CA LEU A 27 -0.52 -10.36 2.25
C LEU A 27 -0.91 -11.61 3.05
N VAL A 28 -1.72 -12.47 2.44
CA VAL A 28 -2.37 -13.59 3.15
C VAL A 28 -1.74 -14.95 2.81
N GLY A 29 -0.97 -15.01 1.71
CA GLY A 29 -0.43 -16.25 1.17
C GLY A 29 -1.38 -16.93 0.17
N PRO A 30 -1.00 -18.11 -0.34
CA PRO A 30 -1.72 -18.79 -1.44
C PRO A 30 -3.15 -19.23 -1.07
N ASN A 31 -3.47 -19.38 0.21
CA ASN A 31 -4.80 -19.78 0.70
C ASN A 31 -5.73 -18.60 0.98
N ALA A 32 -5.45 -17.43 0.42
CA ALA A 32 -6.21 -16.21 0.72
C ALA A 32 -7.71 -16.33 0.46
N GLY A 33 -8.13 -17.14 -0.51
CA GLY A 33 -9.56 -17.37 -0.77
C GLY A 33 -10.29 -17.99 0.42
N GLU A 34 -9.69 -18.98 1.08
CA GLU A 34 -10.27 -19.64 2.26
C GLU A 34 -10.19 -18.75 3.50
N PHE A 35 -9.04 -18.10 3.72
CA PHE A 35 -8.84 -17.18 4.84
C PHE A 35 -9.82 -15.99 4.80
N CYS A 36 -10.06 -15.44 3.61
CA CYS A 36 -10.97 -14.32 3.42
C CYS A 36 -12.45 -14.70 3.36
N ALA A 37 -12.78 -16.00 3.36
CA ALA A 37 -14.16 -16.49 3.45
C ALA A 37 -14.67 -16.59 4.89
N ALA A 38 -13.79 -16.39 5.91
CA ALA A 38 -14.19 -16.35 7.31
C ALA A 38 -15.16 -15.19 7.62
N ALA A 39 -16.01 -15.36 8.62
CA ALA A 39 -16.98 -14.36 9.06
C ALA A 39 -16.73 -13.96 10.53
N PRO A 40 -16.33 -12.71 10.82
CA PRO A 40 -16.06 -11.63 9.87
C PRO A 40 -14.75 -11.83 9.08
N PRO A 41 -14.65 -11.31 7.83
CA PRO A 41 -13.43 -11.39 7.06
C PRO A 41 -12.33 -10.54 7.71
N PRO A 42 -11.09 -11.02 7.76
CA PRO A 42 -9.96 -10.24 8.27
C PRO A 42 -9.74 -8.94 7.49
N VAL A 43 -9.27 -7.88 8.15
CA VAL A 43 -9.02 -6.55 7.56
C VAL A 43 -8.17 -6.64 6.29
N PHE A 44 -7.16 -7.51 6.30
CA PHE A 44 -6.23 -7.74 5.17
C PHE A 44 -6.92 -8.25 3.89
N CYS A 45 -8.16 -8.73 3.97
CA CYS A 45 -8.91 -9.21 2.82
C CYS A 45 -9.54 -8.09 1.98
N GLY A 46 -9.80 -6.92 2.57
CA GLY A 46 -10.34 -5.73 1.91
C GLY A 46 -9.27 -4.69 1.55
N ILE A 47 -8.14 -4.69 2.26
CA ILE A 47 -7.14 -3.61 2.19
C ILE A 47 -6.58 -3.34 0.77
N CYS A 48 -6.46 -4.36 -0.07
CA CYS A 48 -6.00 -4.19 -1.46
C CYS A 48 -7.00 -3.41 -2.34
N ALA A 49 -8.28 -3.36 -1.97
CA ALA A 49 -9.26 -2.52 -2.65
C ALA A 49 -9.18 -1.06 -2.18
N ASP A 50 -8.89 -0.85 -0.90
CA ASP A 50 -8.78 0.50 -0.30
C ASP A 50 -7.44 1.18 -0.62
N VAL A 51 -6.37 0.39 -0.67
CA VAL A 51 -4.98 0.78 -0.94
C VAL A 51 -4.50 0.05 -2.21
N PRO A 52 -5.02 0.41 -3.41
CA PRO A 52 -4.71 -0.28 -4.66
C PRO A 52 -3.21 -0.25 -5.02
N GLU A 53 -2.49 0.75 -4.57
CA GLU A 53 -1.03 0.88 -4.74
C GLU A 53 -0.22 -0.13 -3.90
N LEU A 54 -0.84 -0.87 -2.99
CA LEU A 54 -0.16 -1.79 -2.08
C LEU A 54 0.41 -3.00 -2.85
N GLN A 55 1.73 -3.17 -2.77
CA GLN A 55 2.45 -4.26 -3.41
C GLN A 55 2.66 -5.43 -2.45
N ALA A 56 3.04 -5.15 -1.21
CA ALA A 56 3.27 -6.13 -0.15
C ALA A 56 3.25 -5.44 1.23
N CYS A 57 2.83 -6.16 2.27
CA CYS A 57 3.15 -5.83 3.65
C CYS A 57 3.61 -7.10 4.37
N SER A 58 4.71 -7.02 5.10
CA SER A 58 5.22 -8.13 5.92
C SER A 58 4.68 -8.07 7.35
N SER A 59 4.78 -9.19 8.06
CA SER A 59 4.32 -9.34 9.46
C SER A 59 5.10 -8.48 10.48
N ASP A 60 6.18 -7.84 10.06
CA ASP A 60 6.96 -6.89 10.85
C ASP A 60 6.56 -5.42 10.56
N ALA A 61 5.37 -5.22 10.01
CA ALA A 61 4.76 -3.92 9.74
C ALA A 61 5.52 -3.08 8.70
N ARG A 62 6.22 -3.72 7.75
CA ARG A 62 6.82 -3.02 6.60
C ARG A 62 5.94 -3.18 5.38
N CYS A 63 5.51 -2.06 4.81
CA CYS A 63 4.65 -2.02 3.64
C CYS A 63 5.36 -1.37 2.45
N LEU A 64 5.02 -1.87 1.27
CA LEU A 64 5.51 -1.41 -0.01
C LEU A 64 4.34 -0.93 -0.85
N MET A 65 4.38 0.33 -1.29
CA MET A 65 3.38 0.92 -2.17
C MET A 65 4.05 1.45 -3.43
N ARG A 66 3.36 1.37 -4.57
CA ARG A 66 3.92 1.80 -5.85
C ARG A 66 2.93 2.68 -6.61
N PHE A 67 3.43 3.78 -7.14
CA PHE A 67 2.68 4.73 -7.95
C PHE A 67 3.35 4.92 -9.29
N SER A 68 2.55 5.09 -10.33
CA SER A 68 3.01 5.41 -11.68
C SER A 68 2.64 6.85 -12.03
N HIS A 69 3.36 7.47 -12.97
CA HIS A 69 2.99 8.77 -13.50
C HIS A 69 3.09 8.74 -15.02
N PRO A 70 2.07 9.22 -15.78
CA PRO A 70 2.01 9.05 -17.24
C PRO A 70 3.17 9.72 -17.98
N LEU A 71 3.78 10.74 -17.39
CA LEU A 71 4.94 11.46 -17.94
C LEU A 71 6.30 10.96 -17.40
N SER A 72 6.31 9.97 -16.50
CA SER A 72 7.52 9.42 -15.90
C SER A 72 7.83 8.06 -16.52
N PRO A 73 9.10 7.75 -16.86
CA PRO A 73 9.51 6.40 -17.25
C PRO A 73 9.82 5.49 -16.04
N THR A 74 9.52 5.95 -14.83
CA THR A 74 9.80 5.28 -13.56
C THR A 74 8.56 5.30 -12.68
N ASP A 75 8.39 4.24 -11.90
CA ASP A 75 7.47 4.22 -10.77
C ASP A 75 8.10 4.92 -9.56
N LEU A 76 7.25 5.43 -8.68
CA LEU A 76 7.64 5.85 -7.34
C LEU A 76 7.26 4.73 -6.37
N GLU A 77 8.25 4.22 -5.67
CA GLU A 77 8.09 3.25 -4.61
C GLU A 77 8.13 3.97 -3.26
N ILE A 78 7.11 3.73 -2.44
CA ILE A 78 7.05 4.17 -1.05
C ILE A 78 7.21 2.95 -0.17
N ARG A 79 8.13 3.05 0.79
CA ARG A 79 8.19 2.13 1.92
C ARG A 79 7.57 2.83 3.11
N ALA A 80 6.68 2.12 3.79
CA ALA A 80 6.05 2.58 5.01
C ALA A 80 6.30 1.60 6.15
N TYR A 81 6.27 2.10 7.37
CA TYR A 81 6.37 1.31 8.59
C TYR A 81 5.16 1.58 9.48
N GLY A 82 4.57 0.52 10.01
CA GLY A 82 3.36 0.55 10.82
C GLY A 82 2.24 -0.35 10.30
N GLU A 83 1.12 -0.37 11.00
CA GLU A 83 0.01 -1.26 10.67
C GLU A 83 -0.81 -0.69 9.51
N ILE A 84 -0.98 -1.48 8.45
CA ILE A 84 -1.65 -1.05 7.22
C ILE A 84 -3.13 -0.69 7.42
N GLU A 85 -3.76 -1.19 8.49
CA GLU A 85 -5.14 -0.83 8.86
C GLU A 85 -5.30 0.67 9.18
N TYR A 86 -4.22 1.34 9.59
CA TYR A 86 -4.19 2.78 9.87
C TYR A 86 -3.78 3.63 8.67
N TRP A 87 -3.82 3.08 7.44
CA TRP A 87 -3.36 3.79 6.23
C TRP A 87 -4.00 5.17 6.01
N ALA A 88 -5.23 5.37 6.50
CA ALA A 88 -6.01 6.58 6.33
C ALA A 88 -5.76 7.63 7.43
N GLU A 89 -5.07 7.26 8.51
CA GLU A 89 -4.77 8.20 9.60
C GLU A 89 -3.79 9.29 9.15
N THR A 90 -3.94 10.49 9.72
CA THR A 90 -3.14 11.68 9.40
C THR A 90 -2.36 12.15 10.63
N GLY A 91 -1.36 13.01 10.42
CA GLY A 91 -0.60 13.63 11.51
C GLY A 91 0.61 12.83 11.97
N ALA A 92 1.29 13.38 12.98
CA ALA A 92 2.57 12.86 13.46
C ALA A 92 2.47 11.47 14.10
N ASP A 93 1.32 11.15 14.70
CA ASP A 93 1.09 9.91 15.43
C ASP A 93 0.32 8.85 14.63
N ALA A 94 0.12 9.07 13.32
CA ALA A 94 -0.57 8.11 12.47
C ALA A 94 0.11 6.73 12.49
N GLY A 95 -0.70 5.68 12.58
CA GLY A 95 -0.23 4.30 12.74
C GLY A 95 0.54 3.73 11.54
N LEU A 96 0.55 4.42 10.40
CA LEU A 96 1.36 4.08 9.22
C LEU A 96 2.14 5.30 8.72
N GLN A 97 3.47 5.22 8.80
CA GLN A 97 4.38 6.32 8.48
C GLN A 97 5.24 5.98 7.26
N VAL A 98 5.45 6.95 6.37
CA VAL A 98 6.45 6.82 5.30
C VAL A 98 7.85 6.74 5.93
N SER A 99 8.60 5.69 5.58
CA SER A 99 9.97 5.49 6.03
C SER A 99 10.99 5.91 4.96
N THR A 100 10.72 5.61 3.69
CA THR A 100 11.52 6.07 2.55
C THR A 100 10.70 6.10 1.26
N TRP A 101 11.20 6.80 0.25
CA TRP A 101 10.70 6.77 -1.11
C TRP A 101 11.86 6.70 -2.10
N GLU A 102 11.65 6.05 -3.24
CA GLU A 102 12.63 5.96 -4.31
C GLU A 102 11.97 5.83 -5.68
N ARG A 103 12.67 6.24 -6.73
CA ARG A 103 12.23 6.00 -8.11
C ARG A 103 12.79 4.67 -8.58
N VAL A 104 11.93 3.80 -9.10
CA VAL A 104 12.30 2.49 -9.62
C VAL A 104 11.92 2.38 -11.10
N PRO A 105 12.67 1.63 -11.92
CA PRO A 105 12.26 1.31 -13.28
C PRO A 105 10.87 0.65 -13.29
N PHE A 106 10.12 0.83 -14.37
CA PHE A 106 8.90 0.05 -14.57
C PHE A 106 9.23 -1.44 -14.67
N GLU A 107 8.54 -2.25 -13.86
CA GLU A 107 8.57 -3.72 -13.90
C GLU A 107 7.26 -4.26 -14.45
#